data_AF-A0A843H9L6-F1
#
_entry.id   AF-A0A843H9L6-F1
#
_cell.length_a   1.000
_cell.length_b   1.000
_cell.length_c   1.000
_cell.angle_alpha   90.00
_cell.angle_beta   90.00
_cell.angle_gamma   90.00
#
_symmetry.space_group_name_H-M   'P 1'
#
loop_
_entity.id
_entity.type
_entity.pdbx_description
1 polymer ?
#
loop_
_entity_poly.entity_id
_entity_poly.type
_entity_poly.pdbx_seq_one_letter_code
_entity_poly.pdbx_strand_id
1 'polypeptide(L)' 'VFTRTDNGADIFTAAVEAGVIETKPMDDVKPGLELLEKLANGKKDKGQKEIERRVNMGLPSPF' A
#
# COMPACT_ATOMS: atom_id res chain seq x y z
N VAL A 1 -2.89 -8.97 3.16
CA VAL A 1 -2.07 -8.17 4.10
C VAL A 1 -0.64 -8.18 3.58
N PHE A 2 0.09 -7.06 3.61
CA PHE A 2 1.50 -7.03 3.22
C PHE A 2 2.38 -7.02 4.47
N THR A 3 3.07 -8.11 4.74
CA THR A 3 4.22 -8.14 5.65
C THR A 3 5.42 -7.57 4.89
N ARG A 4 6.23 -6.72 5.54
CA ARG A 4 7.29 -5.94 4.85
C ARG A 4 8.68 -6.16 5.42
N THR A 5 8.76 -6.41 6.72
CA THR A 5 10.00 -6.67 7.45
C THR A 5 9.89 -8.05 8.08
N ASP A 6 11.04 -8.65 8.41
CA ASP A 6 11.11 -9.98 9.04
C ASP A 6 10.29 -10.02 10.32
N ASN A 7 10.50 -9.04 11.23
CA ASN A 7 9.70 -8.91 12.45
C ASN A 7 8.19 -8.82 12.17
N GLY A 8 7.79 -8.12 11.10
CA GLY A 8 6.39 -8.00 10.73
C GLY A 8 5.80 -9.30 10.18
N ALA A 9 6.60 -10.08 9.46
CA ALA A 9 6.22 -11.40 8.99
C ALA A 9 6.09 -12.38 10.17
N ASP A 10 7.06 -12.40 11.08
CA ASP A 10 7.09 -13.30 12.23
C ASP A 10 5.86 -13.10 13.14
N ILE A 11 5.55 -11.84 13.47
CA ILE A 11 4.38 -11.51 14.31
C ILE A 11 3.08 -11.90 13.61
N PHE A 12 2.96 -11.61 12.30
CA PHE A 12 1.74 -11.93 11.56
C PHE A 12 1.53 -13.44 11.46
N THR A 13 2.58 -14.20 11.16
CA THR A 13 2.53 -15.67 11.10
C THR A 13 2.12 -16.26 12.44
N ALA A 14 2.74 -15.83 13.54
CA ALA A 14 2.38 -16.32 14.88
C ALA A 14 0.90 -16.04 15.23
N ALA A 15 0.35 -14.91 14.77
CA ALA A 15 -1.06 -14.58 14.96
C ALA A 15 -2.01 -15.47 14.12
N VAL A 16 -1.63 -15.81 12.90
CA VAL A 16 -2.39 -16.75 12.06
C VAL A 16 -2.37 -18.16 12.69
N GLU A 17 -1.20 -18.62 13.14
CA GLU A 17 -1.04 -19.93 13.79
C GLU A 17 -1.79 -20.03 15.13
N ALA A 18 -1.83 -18.94 15.91
CA ALA A 18 -2.62 -18.84 17.13
C ALA A 18 -4.15 -18.78 16.88
N GLY A 19 -4.58 -18.78 15.61
CA GLY A 19 -5.99 -18.78 15.22
C GLY A 19 -6.71 -17.44 15.44
N VAL A 20 -5.98 -16.36 15.72
CA VAL A 20 -6.58 -15.04 15.91
C VAL A 20 -6.85 -14.30 14.60
N ILE A 21 -6.27 -14.75 13.48
CA ILE A 21 -6.49 -14.20 12.14
C ILE A 21 -6.78 -15.33 11.16
N GLU A 22 -7.95 -15.30 10.52
CA GLU A 22 -8.24 -16.12 9.34
C GLU A 22 -7.68 -15.44 8.08
N THR A 23 -7.02 -16.21 7.22
CA THR A 23 -6.41 -15.70 5.98
C THR A 23 -6.97 -16.38 4.75
N LYS A 24 -7.04 -15.62 3.66
CA LYS A 24 -7.27 -16.15 2.31
C LYS A 24 -6.17 -15.66 1.36
N PRO A 25 -5.71 -16.49 0.41
CA PRO A 25 -4.84 -16.03 -0.67
C PRO A 25 -5.48 -14.85 -1.38
N MET A 26 -4.69 -13.82 -1.70
CA MET A 26 -5.22 -12.59 -2.27
C MET A 26 -5.76 -12.79 -3.70
N ASP A 27 -5.23 -13.76 -4.43
CA ASP A 27 -5.68 -14.12 -5.79
C ASP A 27 -7.13 -14.65 -5.79
N ASP A 28 -7.60 -15.18 -4.66
CA ASP A 28 -8.95 -15.73 -4.50
C ASP A 28 -9.96 -14.66 -4.03
N VAL A 29 -9.53 -13.43 -3.79
CA VAL A 29 -10.37 -12.34 -3.26
C VAL A 29 -10.63 -11.32 -4.35
N LYS A 30 -11.90 -11.02 -4.62
CA LYS A 30 -12.31 -9.90 -5.50
C LYS A 30 -12.69 -8.68 -4.66
N PRO A 31 -12.30 -7.45 -5.07
CA PRO A 31 -11.68 -7.07 -6.35
C PRO A 31 -10.15 -7.25 -6.41
N GLY A 32 -9.53 -7.83 -5.38
CA GLY A 32 -8.14 -8.28 -5.40
C GLY A 32 -7.10 -7.16 -5.44
N LEU A 33 -5.87 -7.53 -5.82
CA LEU A 33 -4.73 -6.62 -5.91
C LEU A 33 -4.88 -5.57 -7.00
N GLU A 34 -5.57 -5.89 -8.09
CA GLU A 34 -5.69 -4.99 -9.24
C GLU A 34 -6.33 -3.65 -8.86
N LEU A 35 -7.40 -3.66 -8.07
CA LEU A 35 -8.02 -2.43 -7.59
C LEU A 35 -7.08 -1.65 -6.65
N LEU A 36 -6.37 -2.36 -5.78
CA LEU A 36 -5.44 -1.73 -4.84
C LEU A 36 -4.30 -1.02 -5.58
N GLU A 37 -3.73 -1.67 -6.59
CA GLU A 37 -2.68 -1.12 -7.45
C GLU A 37 -3.19 0.11 -8.22
N LYS A 38 -4.39 0.04 -8.80
CA LYS A 38 -5.01 1.16 -9.50
C LYS A 38 -5.15 2.40 -8.61
N LEU A 39 -5.63 2.22 -7.38
CA LEU A 39 -5.79 3.32 -6.42
C LEU A 39 -4.44 3.85 -5.93
N ALA A 40 -3.46 2.97 -5.71
CA ALA A 40 -2.11 3.36 -5.30
C ALA A 40 -1.43 4.22 -6.39
N ASN A 41 -1.51 3.81 -7.65
CA ASN A 41 -0.97 4.57 -8.78
C ASN A 41 -1.70 5.89 -8.95
N GLY A 42 -3.04 5.89 -8.90
CA GLY A 42 -3.83 7.13 -8.98
C GLY A 42 -3.49 8.15 -7.88
N LYS A 43 -3.12 7.69 -6.68
CA LYS A 43 -2.64 8.57 -5.59
C LYS A 43 -1.26 9.16 -5.91
N LYS A 44 -0.32 8.33 -6.37
CA LYS A 44 1.04 8.77 -6.74
C LYS A 44 1.01 9.78 -7.89
N ASP A 45 0.26 9.49 -8.95
CA ASP A 45 0.18 10.35 -10.14
C ASP A 45 -0.39 11.73 -9.81
N LYS A 46 -1.47 11.78 -9.00
CA LYS A 46 -2.06 13.04 -8.55
C LYS A 46 -1.12 13.81 -7.64
N GLY A 47 -0.43 13.12 -6.74
CA GLY A 47 0.57 13.72 -5.86
C GLY A 47 1.73 14.33 -6.65
N GLN A 48 2.25 13.61 -7.64
CA GLN A 48 3.32 14.08 -8.51
C GLN A 48 2.92 15.34 -9.29
N LYS A 49 1.72 15.35 -9.88
CA LYS A 49 1.18 16.55 -10.58
C LYS A 49 1.07 17.76 -9.66
N GLU A 50 0.72 17.56 -8.39
CA GLU A 50 0.64 18.63 -7.41
C GLU A 50 2.02 19.17 -7.04
N ILE A 51 3.00 18.30 -6.85
CA ILE A 51 4.41 18.68 -6.61
C ILE A 51 4.91 19.53 -7.78
N GLU A 52 4.73 19.06 -9.01
CA GLU A 52 5.12 19.78 -10.23
C GLU A 52 4.43 21.15 -10.32
N ARG A 53 3.13 21.24 -10.00
CA ARG A 53 2.41 22.52 -9.96
C ARG A 53 3.05 23.48 -8.96
N ARG A 54 3.35 23.03 -7.74
CA ARG A 54 3.97 23.86 -6.70
C ARG A 54 5.35 24.34 -7.11
N VAL A 55 6.18 23.44 -7.65
CA VAL A 55 7.52 23.76 -8.15
C VAL A 55 7.45 24.80 -9.26
N ASN A 56 6.54 24.65 -10.22
CA ASN A 56 6.33 25.62 -11.31
C ASN A 56 5.84 26.99 -10.82
N MET A 57 5.15 27.04 -9.68
CA MET A 57 4.75 28.28 -9.00
C MET A 57 5.86 28.90 -8.15
N GLY A 58 7.04 28.28 -8.08
CA GLY A 58 8.16 28.70 -7.21
C GLY A 58 7.92 28.41 -5.72
N LEU A 59 6.95 27.55 -5.39
CA LEU A 59 6.66 27.16 -4.01
C LEU A 59 7.55 25.97 -3.59
N PRO A 60 8.03 25.94 -2.33
CA PRO A 60 8.84 24.82 -1.85
C PRO A 60 8.01 23.54 -1.78
N SER A 61 8.60 22.41 -2.19
CA SER A 61 8.07 21.05 -1.99
C SER A 61 9.10 20.23 -1.21
N PRO A 62 8.72 19.57 -0.10
CA PRO A 62 9.61 18.67 0.66
C PRO A 62 9.74 17.29 0.00
N PHE A 63 9.02 17.07 -1.09
CA PHE A 63 9.02 15.87 -1.91
C PHE A 63 9.43 16.23 -3.33
#